data_AF-A0AA40G7I1-F1
#
_entry.id   AF-A0AA40G7I1-F1
#
_cell.length_a   1.000
_cell.length_b   1.000
_cell.length_c   1.000
_cell.angle_alpha   90.00
_cell.angle_beta   90.00
_cell.angle_gamma   90.00
#
_symmetry.space_group_name_H-M   'P 1'
#
loop_
_entity.id
_entity.type
_entity.pdbx_description
1 polymer ?
#
loop_
_entity_poly.entity_id
_entity_poly.type
_entity_poly.pdbx_seq_one_letter_code
_entity_poly.pdbx_strand_id
1 'polypeptide(L)'
;MVFFTIVAKVVAGFYWQYPLENNESLSVLSFVPSIDDDGKYLTCRAENLAIPGSALEDKWRLDVQYQPVVTLKMGKTLNPDDIKEGDDVYFECSVRANPKVYKLAWFKDGKELKNNATAGIVLSDHSLVLQRITRYSAGDYTCLVANSEGKTASNPVTLQIMYTPVCKEGRSEVVVGALKQETVSLVCSVESHPAPLIFHWTFNNSGELVEVPHSRYSHMAASVGTPSVAESLKEYPQFHGSRLNYTPATEMDYGTVACWASNQVGKQRTPCLFQVIAAGRPYALHNCSTTEMSAPLDAEELNAKSGTGLIVRCLEGYDGGLPIHSYQLEVVADEDGGPILLNKTVPASPNGPTFEVAGLTTGRSYRLFLYAINAKGRSEPAILEPVTLKGVAMYTTAVPCDVQCISRVRICGGNCVVFAQFVAGSGSALNDQF
;
A
#
# COMPACT_ATOMS: atom_id res chain seq x y z
N MET A 1 -50.52 -10.52 31.54
CA MET A 1 -51.35 -10.12 32.70
C MET A 1 -50.91 -10.95 33.90
N VAL A 2 -50.04 -10.40 34.75
CA VAL A 2 -50.00 -10.59 36.22
C VAL A 2 -49.22 -9.38 36.76
N PHE A 3 -49.79 -8.62 37.68
CA PHE A 3 -49.02 -7.69 38.51
C PHE A 3 -48.64 -8.42 39.79
N PHE A 4 -47.35 -8.72 39.99
CA PHE A 4 -46.86 -9.33 41.23
C PHE A 4 -46.66 -8.28 42.32
N THR A 5 -47.78 -7.79 42.86
CA THR A 5 -47.76 -6.98 44.08
C THR A 5 -47.59 -7.92 45.28
N ILE A 6 -46.34 -8.28 45.59
CA ILE A 6 -46.02 -9.08 46.79
C ILE A 6 -46.22 -8.19 48.03
N VAL A 7 -47.45 -8.17 48.55
CA VAL A 7 -47.79 -7.47 49.80
C VAL A 7 -47.83 -8.43 50.96
N ALA A 8 -46.94 -8.14 51.88
CA ALA A 8 -46.97 -8.43 53.30
C ALA A 8 -46.09 -7.31 53.98
N LYS A 9 -45.78 -7.27 55.30
CA LYS A 9 -45.28 -6.02 55.95
C LYS A 9 -44.41 -6.15 57.23
N VAL A 10 -43.12 -6.56 57.15
CA VAL A 10 -42.12 -6.42 58.24
C VAL A 10 -41.36 -5.09 58.11
N VAL A 11 -40.43 -4.85 59.04
CA VAL A 11 -39.18 -4.11 58.80
C VAL A 11 -38.03 -4.94 59.38
N ALA A 12 -36.90 -5.06 58.68
CA ALA A 12 -35.73 -5.75 59.21
C ALA A 12 -35.13 -4.99 60.41
N GLY A 13 -34.96 -5.68 61.54
CA GLY A 13 -34.18 -5.19 62.69
C GLY A 13 -34.93 -4.51 63.83
N PHE A 14 -36.25 -4.33 63.78
CA PHE A 14 -37.03 -3.77 64.90
C PHE A 14 -38.35 -4.51 65.16
N TYR A 15 -38.57 -4.88 66.42
CA TYR A 15 -39.84 -5.40 66.92
C TYR A 15 -40.89 -4.28 66.93
N TRP A 16 -41.82 -4.32 65.98
CA TRP A 16 -43.01 -3.45 65.97
C TRP A 16 -44.27 -4.31 66.10
N GLN A 17 -45.04 -4.10 67.16
CA GLN A 17 -46.39 -4.65 67.28
C GLN A 17 -47.30 -3.89 66.31
N TYR A 18 -47.78 -4.56 65.28
CA TYR A 18 -48.80 -4.01 64.39
C TYR A 18 -50.17 -3.99 65.10
N PRO A 19 -51.05 -3.02 64.80
CA PRO A 19 -52.42 -3.05 65.29
C PRO A 19 -53.14 -4.28 64.73
N LEU A 20 -53.80 -5.03 65.61
CA LEU A 20 -54.55 -6.25 65.27
C LEU A 20 -55.88 -5.89 64.61
N GLU A 21 -55.87 -5.62 63.31
CA GLU A 21 -57.07 -5.79 62.50
C GLU A 21 -57.34 -7.30 62.35
N ASN A 22 -58.43 -7.77 62.95
CA ASN A 22 -58.95 -9.14 62.84
C ASN A 22 -57.96 -10.28 63.19
N ASN A 23 -57.10 -10.09 64.21
CA ASN A 23 -56.10 -11.06 64.69
C ASN A 23 -54.95 -11.42 63.71
N GLU A 24 -54.78 -10.70 62.60
CA GLU A 24 -53.70 -10.98 61.63
C GLU A 24 -52.42 -10.15 61.88
N SER A 25 -51.31 -10.58 61.29
CA SER A 25 -50.00 -9.90 61.33
C SER A 25 -49.15 -10.30 60.11
N LEU A 26 -48.38 -9.37 59.54
CA LEU A 26 -48.08 -9.37 58.10
C LEU A 26 -46.57 -9.19 57.79
N SER A 27 -45.96 -9.84 56.76
CA SER A 27 -44.49 -9.86 56.50
C SER A 27 -43.99 -10.28 55.05
N VAL A 28 -43.28 -9.57 54.13
CA VAL A 28 -42.86 -8.15 53.89
C VAL A 28 -41.42 -7.81 54.32
N LEU A 29 -40.43 -8.43 53.68
CA LEU A 29 -39.20 -7.75 53.25
C LEU A 29 -39.36 -7.01 51.89
N SER A 30 -39.12 -5.70 51.83
CA SER A 30 -38.88 -5.00 50.54
C SER A 30 -37.44 -5.23 50.11
N PHE A 31 -37.23 -5.97 49.02
CA PHE A 31 -35.92 -6.45 48.60
C PHE A 31 -35.65 -6.16 47.11
N VAL A 32 -34.44 -5.69 46.80
CA VAL A 32 -33.94 -5.55 45.43
C VAL A 32 -32.83 -6.59 45.25
N PRO A 33 -33.05 -7.66 44.47
CA PRO A 33 -32.06 -8.74 44.32
C PRO A 33 -30.83 -8.29 43.54
N SER A 34 -29.66 -8.78 43.93
CA SER A 34 -28.43 -8.68 43.15
C SER A 34 -28.16 -9.97 42.37
N ILE A 35 -27.22 -9.93 41.41
CA ILE A 35 -26.78 -11.13 40.67
C ILE A 35 -26.18 -12.22 41.59
N ASP A 36 -25.74 -11.84 42.80
CA ASP A 36 -25.23 -12.77 43.82
C ASP A 36 -26.33 -13.40 44.66
N ASP A 37 -27.58 -12.95 44.55
CA ASP A 37 -28.74 -13.56 45.21
C ASP A 37 -29.43 -14.63 44.34
N ASP A 38 -29.00 -14.76 43.08
CA ASP A 38 -29.41 -15.82 42.17
C ASP A 38 -29.21 -17.21 42.78
N GLY A 39 -30.27 -18.03 42.76
CA GLY A 39 -30.27 -19.37 43.34
C GLY A 39 -30.29 -19.46 44.87
N LYS A 40 -30.16 -18.34 45.61
CA LYS A 40 -30.32 -18.31 47.08
C LYS A 40 -31.79 -18.56 47.48
N TYR A 41 -32.04 -18.73 48.78
CA TYR A 41 -33.37 -18.86 49.35
C TYR A 41 -33.70 -17.68 50.26
N LEU A 42 -34.81 -16.99 49.97
CA LEU A 42 -35.45 -16.08 50.91
C LEU A 42 -36.31 -16.91 51.87
N THR A 43 -36.13 -16.73 53.18
CA THR A 43 -36.92 -17.40 54.22
C THR A 43 -37.76 -16.38 54.99
N CYS A 44 -39.07 -16.59 55.10
CA CYS A 44 -39.90 -15.92 56.08
C CYS A 44 -40.08 -16.85 57.28
N ARG A 45 -39.82 -16.36 58.50
CA ARG A 45 -40.07 -17.09 59.76
C ARG A 45 -41.03 -16.27 60.62
N ALA A 46 -42.13 -16.89 61.05
CA ALA A 46 -43.06 -16.34 62.03
C ALA A 46 -43.09 -17.25 63.26
N GLU A 47 -43.12 -16.67 64.46
CA GLU A 47 -43.07 -17.42 65.72
C GLU A 47 -43.81 -16.64 66.82
N ASN A 48 -44.68 -17.32 67.58
CA ASN A 48 -45.41 -16.72 68.70
C ASN A 48 -44.68 -17.03 70.02
N LEU A 49 -44.08 -16.01 70.62
CA LEU A 49 -43.27 -16.13 71.85
C LEU A 49 -44.06 -16.69 73.05
N ALA A 50 -45.40 -16.65 73.05
CA ALA A 50 -46.23 -17.25 74.08
C ALA A 50 -46.43 -18.78 73.91
N ILE A 51 -46.05 -19.36 72.76
CA ILE A 51 -46.23 -20.77 72.42
C ILE A 51 -44.88 -21.34 71.95
N PRO A 52 -44.11 -22.00 72.85
CA PRO A 52 -42.82 -22.60 72.49
C PRO A 52 -42.95 -23.58 71.32
N GLY A 53 -42.10 -23.42 70.30
CA GLY A 53 -42.11 -24.27 69.11
C GLY A 53 -43.16 -23.91 68.06
N SER A 54 -43.88 -22.78 68.21
CA SER A 54 -44.84 -22.27 67.20
C SER A 54 -44.18 -21.65 65.95
N ALA A 55 -42.88 -21.89 65.74
CA ALA A 55 -42.15 -21.36 64.60
C ALA A 55 -42.59 -22.02 63.28
N LEU A 56 -43.03 -21.21 62.33
CA LEU A 56 -43.32 -21.59 60.94
C LEU A 56 -42.32 -20.90 60.02
N GLU A 57 -41.78 -21.65 59.05
CA GLU A 57 -40.87 -21.14 58.03
C GLU A 57 -41.38 -21.47 56.62
N ASP A 58 -41.44 -20.47 55.73
CA ASP A 58 -41.67 -20.64 54.30
C ASP A 58 -40.48 -20.08 53.49
N LYS A 59 -40.18 -20.68 52.33
CA LYS A 59 -38.90 -20.55 51.63
C LYS A 59 -39.06 -20.47 50.12
N TRP A 60 -38.75 -19.31 49.55
CA TRP A 60 -38.73 -19.08 48.11
C TRP A 60 -37.30 -19.08 47.59
N ARG A 61 -37.01 -19.95 46.61
CA ARG A 61 -35.76 -19.87 45.85
C ARG A 61 -35.84 -18.69 44.90
N LEU A 62 -34.82 -17.84 44.90
CA LEU A 62 -34.71 -16.71 44.00
C LEU A 62 -34.17 -17.20 42.65
N ASP A 63 -34.90 -16.90 41.57
CA ASP A 63 -34.40 -16.96 40.19
C ASP A 63 -34.16 -15.50 39.78
N VAL A 64 -32.90 -15.07 39.73
CA VAL A 64 -32.55 -13.68 39.41
C VAL A 64 -31.99 -13.66 38.00
N GLN A 65 -32.68 -12.97 37.11
CA GLN A 65 -32.32 -12.90 35.70
C GLN A 65 -31.50 -11.62 35.43
N TYR A 66 -30.37 -11.76 34.73
CA TYR A 66 -29.38 -10.70 34.49
C TYR A 66 -28.60 -10.91 33.19
N GLN A 67 -28.05 -9.82 32.66
CA GLN A 67 -27.19 -9.84 31.47
C GLN A 67 -25.86 -10.57 31.74
N PRO A 68 -25.23 -11.19 30.73
CA PRO A 68 -24.05 -12.02 30.95
C PRO A 68 -22.88 -11.21 31.53
N VAL A 69 -22.38 -11.58 32.71
CA VAL A 69 -21.11 -11.05 33.23
C VAL A 69 -19.98 -11.86 32.58
N VAL A 70 -19.14 -11.19 31.80
CA VAL A 70 -18.11 -11.80 30.95
C VAL A 70 -16.72 -11.35 31.37
N THR A 71 -15.75 -12.26 31.38
CA THR A 71 -14.32 -11.94 31.56
C THR A 71 -13.49 -12.79 30.61
N LEU A 72 -12.67 -12.13 29.80
CA LEU A 72 -11.78 -12.77 28.85
C LEU A 72 -10.36 -12.82 29.40
N LYS A 73 -9.71 -14.00 29.30
CA LYS A 73 -8.32 -14.21 29.68
C LYS A 73 -7.59 -15.02 28.61
N MET A 74 -6.28 -14.81 28.50
CA MET A 74 -5.39 -15.71 27.77
C MET A 74 -5.20 -17.01 28.56
N GLY A 75 -4.88 -18.09 27.86
CA GLY A 75 -4.65 -19.42 28.45
C GLY A 75 -3.58 -19.43 29.55
N LYS A 76 -3.85 -20.13 30.66
CA LYS A 76 -3.04 -20.09 31.89
C LYS A 76 -1.59 -20.59 31.75
N THR A 77 -1.27 -21.32 30.68
CA THR A 77 0.09 -21.81 30.39
C THR A 77 0.90 -20.88 29.50
N LEU A 78 0.30 -19.80 29.00
CA LEU A 78 0.94 -18.85 28.09
C LEU A 78 1.52 -17.68 28.87
N ASN A 79 2.73 -17.25 28.50
CA ASN A 79 3.32 -15.99 28.96
C ASN A 79 3.07 -14.91 27.89
N PRO A 80 2.22 -13.88 28.13
CA PRO A 80 1.90 -12.87 27.13
C PRO A 80 3.11 -12.14 26.53
N ASP A 81 4.20 -12.04 27.30
CA ASP A 81 5.41 -11.30 26.92
C ASP A 81 6.45 -12.14 26.14
N ASP A 82 6.18 -13.43 25.88
CA ASP A 82 7.12 -14.35 25.19
C ASP A 82 6.48 -15.17 24.04
N ILE A 83 5.32 -14.74 23.54
CA ILE A 83 4.60 -15.38 22.42
C ILE A 83 5.26 -15.08 21.07
N LYS A 84 5.51 -16.09 20.22
CA LYS A 84 6.29 -15.98 18.97
C LYS A 84 5.49 -16.36 17.72
N GLU A 85 5.88 -15.80 16.57
CA GLU A 85 5.33 -16.16 15.26
C GLU A 85 5.61 -17.65 14.95
N GLY A 86 4.54 -18.44 14.84
CA GLY A 86 4.56 -19.89 14.74
C GLY A 86 3.94 -20.64 15.92
N ASP A 87 3.72 -20.00 17.07
CA ASP A 87 3.15 -20.62 18.27
C ASP A 87 1.62 -20.85 18.15
N ASP A 88 1.08 -21.73 19.01
CA ASP A 88 -0.36 -21.93 19.20
C ASP A 88 -0.82 -21.17 20.47
N VAL A 89 -1.79 -20.26 20.33
CA VAL A 89 -2.33 -19.41 21.42
C VAL A 89 -3.81 -19.72 21.64
N TYR A 90 -4.27 -19.64 22.90
CA TYR A 90 -5.68 -19.84 23.23
C TYR A 90 -6.20 -18.85 24.28
N PHE A 91 -7.51 -18.65 24.28
CA PHE A 91 -8.23 -17.74 25.17
C PHE A 91 -9.44 -18.43 25.82
N GLU A 92 -9.72 -18.06 27.07
CA GLU A 92 -10.81 -18.55 27.90
C GLU A 92 -11.82 -17.41 28.16
N CYS A 93 -13.04 -17.53 27.62
CA CYS A 93 -14.15 -16.60 27.86
C CYS A 93 -15.00 -17.12 29.04
N SER A 94 -14.73 -16.59 30.24
CA SER A 94 -15.49 -16.90 31.46
C SER A 94 -16.82 -16.14 31.44
N VAL A 95 -17.94 -16.85 31.65
CA VAL A 95 -19.30 -16.29 31.57
C VAL A 95 -20.12 -16.70 32.79
N ARG A 96 -20.81 -15.75 33.40
CA ARG A 96 -21.85 -15.95 34.43
C ARG A 96 -23.14 -15.27 33.94
N ALA A 97 -24.21 -16.05 33.75
CA ALA A 97 -25.48 -15.54 33.23
C ALA A 97 -26.66 -16.41 33.67
N ASN A 98 -27.79 -15.77 33.96
CA ASN A 98 -29.09 -16.42 34.10
C ASN A 98 -30.14 -15.53 33.37
N PRO A 99 -30.95 -16.02 32.42
CA PRO A 99 -30.94 -17.36 31.81
C PRO A 99 -29.66 -17.69 31.05
N LYS A 100 -29.55 -18.96 30.65
CA LYS A 100 -28.42 -19.47 29.85
C LYS A 100 -28.24 -18.68 28.55
N VAL A 101 -26.98 -18.53 28.16
CA VAL A 101 -26.59 -17.81 26.93
C VAL A 101 -26.92 -18.63 25.68
N TYR A 102 -27.35 -17.96 24.60
CA TYR A 102 -27.68 -18.59 23.32
C TYR A 102 -26.75 -18.20 22.18
N LYS A 103 -25.96 -17.12 22.33
CA LYS A 103 -24.88 -16.75 21.41
C LYS A 103 -23.65 -16.33 22.18
N LEU A 104 -22.51 -16.86 21.78
CA LEU A 104 -21.18 -16.33 22.04
C LEU A 104 -20.50 -16.08 20.68
N ALA A 105 -19.80 -14.96 20.54
CA ALA A 105 -19.04 -14.64 19.35
C ALA A 105 -17.70 -13.98 19.71
N TRP A 106 -16.69 -14.26 18.90
CA TRP A 106 -15.33 -13.81 19.08
C TRP A 106 -15.02 -12.65 18.14
N PHE A 107 -14.23 -11.68 18.59
CA PHE A 107 -13.87 -10.49 17.83
C PHE A 107 -12.37 -10.23 17.94
N LYS A 108 -11.77 -9.75 16.84
CA LYS A 108 -10.41 -9.19 16.78
C LYS A 108 -10.49 -7.80 16.18
N ASP A 109 -9.94 -6.80 16.85
CA ASP A 109 -9.93 -5.39 16.41
C ASP A 109 -11.32 -4.88 15.97
N GLY A 110 -12.37 -5.30 16.70
CA GLY A 110 -13.78 -4.97 16.41
C GLY A 110 -14.46 -5.80 15.30
N LYS A 111 -13.75 -6.71 14.63
CA LYS A 111 -14.28 -7.57 13.56
C LYS A 111 -14.63 -8.97 14.06
N GLU A 112 -15.85 -9.46 13.76
CA GLU A 112 -16.31 -10.80 14.17
C GLU A 112 -15.45 -11.89 13.48
N LEU A 113 -14.84 -12.75 14.30
CA LEU A 113 -14.09 -13.93 13.87
C LEU A 113 -15.04 -15.08 13.55
N LYS A 114 -14.66 -15.91 12.58
CA LYS A 114 -15.38 -17.12 12.20
C LYS A 114 -14.44 -18.32 12.28
N ASN A 115 -15.00 -19.49 12.62
CA ASN A 115 -14.27 -20.74 12.66
C ASN A 115 -13.68 -21.04 11.26
N ASN A 116 -12.36 -21.20 11.19
CA ASN A 116 -11.61 -21.42 9.96
C ASN A 116 -10.32 -22.19 10.29
N ALA A 117 -10.43 -23.51 10.41
CA ALA A 117 -9.32 -24.40 10.73
C ALA A 117 -8.16 -24.30 9.71
N THR A 118 -8.45 -24.01 8.43
CA THR A 118 -7.43 -23.80 7.39
C THR A 118 -6.57 -22.56 7.66
N ALA A 119 -7.10 -21.55 8.37
CA ALA A 119 -6.37 -20.38 8.85
C ALA A 119 -5.98 -20.50 10.34
N GLY A 120 -6.03 -21.70 10.92
CA GLY A 120 -5.70 -21.95 12.33
C GLY A 120 -6.71 -21.42 13.35
N ILE A 121 -7.85 -20.85 12.93
CA ILE A 121 -8.85 -20.28 13.84
C ILE A 121 -9.86 -21.35 14.22
N VAL A 122 -9.79 -21.86 15.45
CA VAL A 122 -10.73 -22.86 15.99
C VAL A 122 -11.58 -22.23 17.09
N LEU A 123 -12.90 -22.24 16.91
CA LEU A 123 -13.86 -21.73 17.89
C LEU A 123 -14.54 -22.90 18.63
N SER A 124 -14.64 -22.77 19.94
CA SER A 124 -15.41 -23.63 20.84
C SER A 124 -16.30 -22.77 21.74
N ASP A 125 -17.27 -23.39 22.41
CA ASP A 125 -18.38 -22.71 23.11
C ASP A 125 -17.92 -21.59 24.06
N HIS A 126 -16.78 -21.76 24.74
CA HIS A 126 -16.18 -20.81 25.67
C HIS A 126 -14.71 -20.48 25.36
N SER A 127 -14.16 -20.96 24.24
CA SER A 127 -12.72 -20.84 23.94
C SER A 127 -12.43 -20.53 22.48
N LEU A 128 -11.38 -19.73 22.26
CA LEU A 128 -10.78 -19.47 20.96
C LEU A 128 -9.37 -20.03 20.96
N VAL A 129 -9.03 -20.83 19.95
CA VAL A 129 -7.65 -21.27 19.68
C VAL A 129 -7.20 -20.69 18.34
N LEU A 130 -5.97 -20.18 18.31
CA LEU A 130 -5.27 -19.67 17.15
C LEU A 130 -4.00 -20.51 16.96
N GLN A 131 -4.01 -21.38 15.96
CA GLN A 131 -2.89 -22.25 15.65
C GLN A 131 -1.90 -21.57 14.69
N ARG A 132 -0.60 -21.75 14.93
CA ARG A 132 0.51 -21.21 14.12
C ARG A 132 0.35 -19.73 13.81
N ILE A 133 0.23 -18.92 14.85
CA ILE A 133 -0.02 -17.48 14.74
C ILE A 133 1.03 -16.78 13.87
N THR A 134 0.58 -15.78 13.11
CA THR A 134 1.48 -14.90 12.34
C THR A 134 1.55 -13.54 13.03
N ARG A 135 2.51 -12.69 12.69
CA ARG A 135 2.55 -11.29 13.16
C ARG A 135 1.25 -10.51 12.87
N TYR A 136 0.51 -10.88 11.82
CA TYR A 136 -0.79 -10.31 11.48
C TYR A 136 -1.94 -10.81 12.38
N SER A 137 -1.70 -11.84 13.20
CA SER A 137 -2.61 -12.30 14.25
C SER A 137 -2.56 -11.40 15.50
N ALA A 138 -1.56 -10.50 15.65
CA ALA A 138 -1.51 -9.55 16.76
C ALA A 138 -2.67 -8.53 16.69
N GLY A 139 -3.23 -8.14 17.84
CA GLY A 139 -4.40 -7.24 17.92
C GLY A 139 -5.18 -7.37 19.24
N ASP A 140 -6.26 -6.61 19.38
CA ASP A 140 -7.13 -6.65 20.56
C ASP A 140 -8.29 -7.64 20.38
N TYR A 141 -8.35 -8.65 21.25
CA TYR A 141 -9.38 -9.70 21.22
C TYR A 141 -10.47 -9.46 22.28
N THR A 142 -11.72 -9.73 21.93
CA THR A 142 -12.89 -9.72 22.84
C THR A 142 -13.85 -10.89 22.54
N CYS A 143 -14.65 -11.28 23.53
CA CYS A 143 -15.83 -12.12 23.35
C CYS A 143 -17.11 -11.33 23.66
N LEU A 144 -18.13 -11.48 22.82
CA LEU A 144 -19.47 -10.89 22.96
C LEU A 144 -20.47 -12.02 23.24
N VAL A 145 -21.26 -11.88 24.30
CA VAL A 145 -22.14 -12.94 24.80
C VAL A 145 -23.57 -12.42 24.97
N ALA A 146 -24.57 -13.26 24.69
CA ALA A 146 -25.99 -12.88 24.72
C ALA A 146 -26.88 -13.92 25.42
N ASN A 147 -27.79 -13.44 26.27
CA ASN A 147 -28.97 -14.18 26.76
C ASN A 147 -30.25 -13.35 26.49
N SER A 148 -31.38 -13.71 27.09
CA SER A 148 -32.65 -12.98 26.95
C SER A 148 -32.58 -11.54 27.46
N GLU A 149 -31.84 -11.30 28.54
CA GLU A 149 -31.80 -10.00 29.23
C GLU A 149 -30.93 -8.96 28.51
N GLY A 150 -30.04 -9.40 27.60
CA GLY A 150 -29.22 -8.51 26.80
C GLY A 150 -27.93 -9.13 26.27
N LYS A 151 -26.95 -8.26 26.02
CA LYS A 151 -25.67 -8.58 25.39
C LYS A 151 -24.54 -7.83 26.08
N THR A 152 -23.43 -8.52 26.32
CA THR A 152 -22.29 -7.96 27.05
C THR A 152 -20.98 -8.39 26.39
N ALA A 153 -20.05 -7.45 26.24
CA ALA A 153 -18.70 -7.72 25.75
C ALA A 153 -17.73 -7.88 26.92
N SER A 154 -16.70 -8.69 26.73
CA SER A 154 -15.61 -8.84 27.69
C SER A 154 -14.72 -7.59 27.78
N ASN A 155 -13.84 -7.57 28.78
CA ASN A 155 -12.60 -6.81 28.67
C ASN A 155 -11.84 -7.18 27.38
N PRO A 156 -11.09 -6.24 26.77
CA PRO A 156 -10.13 -6.59 25.73
C PRO A 156 -8.96 -7.38 26.32
N VAL A 157 -8.33 -8.20 25.48
CA VAL A 157 -7.02 -8.82 25.73
C VAL A 157 -6.17 -8.61 24.47
N THR A 158 -5.09 -7.84 24.60
CA THR A 158 -4.14 -7.59 23.51
C THR A 158 -3.23 -8.80 23.31
N LEU A 159 -3.20 -9.34 22.10
CA LEU A 159 -2.21 -10.32 21.67
C LEU A 159 -1.03 -9.59 21.04
N GLN A 160 0.13 -9.63 21.68
CA GLN A 160 1.42 -9.25 21.09
C GLN A 160 2.13 -10.51 20.60
N ILE A 161 2.92 -10.37 19.53
CA ILE A 161 3.59 -11.51 18.87
C ILE A 161 5.01 -11.07 18.50
N MET A 162 5.99 -11.83 18.96
CA MET A 162 7.40 -11.63 18.68
C MET A 162 7.81 -12.34 17.40
N TYR A 163 8.56 -11.67 16.53
CA TYR A 163 9.03 -12.23 15.27
C TYR A 163 10.41 -11.68 14.90
N THR A 164 11.20 -12.51 14.22
CA THR A 164 12.48 -12.13 13.62
C THR A 164 12.26 -11.03 12.58
N PRO A 165 13.20 -10.10 12.36
CA PRO A 165 13.00 -9.02 11.39
C PRO A 165 12.71 -9.52 9.97
N VAL A 166 11.83 -8.81 9.25
CA VAL A 166 11.40 -9.12 7.89
C VAL A 166 11.50 -7.84 7.05
N CYS A 167 11.81 -7.93 5.76
CA CYS A 167 11.75 -6.76 4.87
C CYS A 167 10.32 -6.18 4.84
N LYS A 168 10.22 -4.84 4.87
CA LYS A 168 8.95 -4.16 4.60
C LYS A 168 8.40 -4.57 3.23
N GLU A 169 7.09 -4.72 3.14
CA GLU A 169 6.39 -5.15 1.93
C GLU A 169 6.82 -4.33 0.69
N GLY A 170 7.04 -5.03 -0.43
CA GLY A 170 7.55 -4.43 -1.67
C GLY A 170 9.04 -4.03 -1.65
N ARG A 171 9.81 -4.34 -0.59
CA ARG A 171 11.25 -4.00 -0.47
C ARG A 171 12.18 -5.19 -0.23
N SER A 172 11.74 -6.41 -0.55
CA SER A 172 12.58 -7.62 -0.48
C SER A 172 13.71 -7.59 -1.52
N GLU A 173 13.43 -7.07 -2.72
CA GLU A 173 14.40 -6.92 -3.81
C GLU A 173 14.19 -5.55 -4.48
N VAL A 174 15.26 -4.77 -4.67
CA VAL A 174 15.21 -3.43 -5.26
C VAL A 174 16.35 -3.25 -6.26
N VAL A 175 16.05 -2.93 -7.51
CA VAL A 175 17.08 -2.57 -8.51
C VAL A 175 17.50 -1.11 -8.29
N VAL A 176 18.81 -0.87 -8.18
CA VAL A 176 19.39 0.47 -7.97
C VAL A 176 20.47 0.70 -9.03
N GLY A 177 20.16 1.54 -10.02
CA GLY A 177 21.20 2.01 -10.92
C GLY A 177 22.19 2.93 -10.22
N ALA A 178 23.47 2.86 -10.59
CA ALA A 178 24.51 3.81 -10.22
C ALA A 178 25.48 3.99 -11.39
N LEU A 179 25.88 5.24 -11.66
CA LEU A 179 27.00 5.54 -12.54
C LEU A 179 28.32 5.36 -11.76
N LYS A 180 29.42 5.10 -12.47
CA LYS A 180 30.75 4.99 -11.86
C LYS A 180 31.07 6.29 -11.09
N GLN A 181 31.52 6.14 -9.84
CA GLN A 181 31.75 7.21 -8.85
C GLN A 181 30.51 7.97 -8.35
N GLU A 182 29.28 7.63 -8.79
CA GLU A 182 28.06 8.18 -8.22
C GLU A 182 27.77 7.56 -6.84
N THR A 183 27.43 8.38 -5.84
CA THR A 183 27.04 7.85 -4.52
C THR A 183 25.52 7.70 -4.43
N VAL A 184 25.05 6.46 -4.37
CA VAL A 184 23.65 6.09 -4.14
C VAL A 184 23.41 5.73 -2.67
N SER A 185 22.19 5.91 -2.17
CA SER A 185 21.86 5.68 -0.76
C SER A 185 20.86 4.54 -0.63
N LEU A 186 21.34 3.38 -0.17
CA LEU A 186 20.56 2.16 0.02
C LEU A 186 19.86 2.22 1.39
N VAL A 187 18.54 2.00 1.42
CA VAL A 187 17.70 2.17 2.60
C VAL A 187 17.06 0.85 2.99
N CYS A 188 17.72 0.12 3.88
CA CYS A 188 17.21 -1.11 4.45
C CYS A 188 16.02 -0.81 5.38
N SER A 189 14.91 -1.49 5.10
CA SER A 189 13.59 -1.21 5.65
C SER A 189 13.00 -2.50 6.19
N VAL A 190 12.90 -2.66 7.52
CA VAL A 190 12.47 -3.90 8.16
C VAL A 190 11.38 -3.68 9.20
N GLU A 191 10.55 -4.69 9.37
CA GLU A 191 9.48 -4.81 10.38
C GLU A 191 9.88 -5.91 11.37
N SER A 192 9.66 -5.69 12.66
CA SER A 192 10.14 -6.58 13.73
C SER A 192 9.42 -6.33 15.05
N HIS A 193 9.28 -7.36 15.88
CA HIS A 193 8.93 -7.18 17.30
C HIS A 193 9.67 -8.21 18.17
N PRO A 194 10.33 -7.79 19.28
CA PRO A 194 10.57 -6.41 19.70
C PRO A 194 11.67 -5.75 18.84
N ALA A 195 11.88 -4.45 19.09
CA ALA A 195 12.56 -3.53 18.16
C ALA A 195 14.07 -3.19 18.38
N PRO A 196 14.84 -3.73 19.35
CA PRO A 196 16.29 -3.46 19.36
C PRO A 196 16.96 -4.24 18.22
N LEU A 197 17.27 -3.55 17.12
CA LEU A 197 17.79 -4.15 15.89
C LEU A 197 19.29 -3.98 15.70
N ILE A 198 19.98 -5.09 15.43
CA ILE A 198 21.36 -5.13 14.95
C ILE A 198 21.32 -5.41 13.43
N PHE A 199 21.90 -4.49 12.66
CA PHE A 199 22.01 -4.58 11.19
C PHE A 199 23.41 -5.00 10.75
N HIS A 200 23.49 -5.86 9.73
CA HIS A 200 24.71 -6.07 8.95
C HIS A 200 24.41 -6.03 7.44
N TRP A 201 25.42 -5.63 6.68
CA TRP A 201 25.36 -5.47 5.24
C TRP A 201 26.47 -6.30 4.60
N THR A 202 26.15 -7.01 3.51
CA THR A 202 27.13 -7.81 2.74
C THR A 202 27.00 -7.48 1.26
N PHE A 203 28.11 -7.27 0.57
CA PHE A 203 28.15 -7.15 -0.89
C PHE A 203 28.56 -8.48 -1.51
N ASN A 204 27.89 -8.88 -2.59
CA ASN A 204 28.20 -10.11 -3.33
C ASN A 204 28.30 -9.79 -4.82
N ASN A 205 29.40 -10.18 -5.44
CA ASN A 205 29.56 -10.17 -6.90
C ASN A 205 29.82 -11.60 -7.42
N SER A 206 30.21 -11.75 -8.68
CA SER A 206 30.46 -13.06 -9.30
C SER A 206 31.68 -13.83 -8.75
N GLY A 207 32.45 -13.25 -7.81
CA GLY A 207 33.66 -13.85 -7.26
C GLY A 207 33.70 -13.96 -5.73
N GLU A 208 33.16 -12.99 -4.98
CA GLU A 208 33.31 -12.95 -3.51
C GLU A 208 32.11 -12.31 -2.78
N LEU A 209 31.83 -12.81 -1.57
CA LEU A 209 30.90 -12.24 -0.60
C LEU A 209 31.70 -11.49 0.49
N VAL A 210 31.57 -10.16 0.53
CA VAL A 210 32.34 -9.27 1.40
C VAL A 210 31.43 -8.60 2.42
N GLU A 211 31.80 -8.63 3.71
CA GLU A 211 31.10 -7.85 4.73
C GLU A 211 31.40 -6.36 4.60
N VAL A 212 30.35 -5.53 4.60
CA VAL A 212 30.48 -4.07 4.56
C VAL A 212 30.83 -3.57 5.97
N PRO A 213 31.91 -2.78 6.17
CA PRO A 213 32.27 -2.30 7.49
C PRO A 213 31.19 -1.43 8.15
N HIS A 214 31.00 -1.59 9.46
CA HIS A 214 30.03 -0.84 10.26
C HIS A 214 30.16 0.70 10.16
N SER A 215 31.32 1.22 9.78
CA SER A 215 31.56 2.65 9.53
C SER A 215 30.97 3.19 8.21
N ARG A 216 30.52 2.31 7.31
CA ARG A 216 29.94 2.68 6.00
C ARG A 216 28.42 2.85 6.04
N TYR A 217 27.76 2.38 7.09
CA TYR A 217 26.31 2.49 7.26
C TYR A 217 25.93 3.07 8.63
N SER A 218 24.73 3.64 8.71
CA SER A 218 24.17 4.18 9.96
C SER A 218 22.80 3.57 10.27
N HIS A 219 22.41 3.62 11.54
CA HIS A 219 21.04 3.36 11.94
C HIS A 219 20.18 4.58 11.60
N MET A 220 18.99 4.34 11.06
CA MET A 220 17.95 5.34 10.93
C MET A 220 16.86 5.05 11.96
N ALA A 221 16.78 5.92 12.96
CA ALA A 221 15.59 6.06 13.79
C ALA A 221 14.43 6.61 12.95
N ALA A 222 13.20 6.39 13.40
CA ALA A 222 12.00 6.89 12.73
C ALA A 222 11.99 8.43 12.69
N SER A 223 12.25 9.00 11.51
CA SER A 223 11.86 10.37 11.23
C SER A 223 10.33 10.46 11.23
N VAL A 224 9.76 11.30 12.09
CA VAL A 224 8.31 11.50 12.16
C VAL A 224 7.82 12.03 10.81
N GLY A 225 7.16 11.17 10.04
CA GLY A 225 6.49 11.57 8.81
C GLY A 225 5.35 12.53 9.14
N THR A 226 5.17 13.57 8.31
CA THR A 226 4.05 14.49 8.44
C THR A 226 2.71 13.72 8.39
N PRO A 227 1.76 13.99 9.29
CA PRO A 227 0.55 13.17 9.42
C PRO A 227 -0.39 13.34 8.21
N SER A 228 -0.33 12.39 7.28
CA SER A 228 -1.39 12.16 6.29
C SER A 228 -2.55 11.42 6.96
N VAL A 229 -3.77 11.96 6.85
CA VAL A 229 -4.94 11.52 7.62
C VAL A 229 -5.34 10.06 7.32
N ALA A 230 -5.09 9.17 8.29
CA ALA A 230 -5.54 7.77 8.28
C ALA A 230 -5.55 7.15 9.69
N GLU A 231 -6.29 7.74 10.63
CA GLU A 231 -6.53 7.11 11.94
C GLU A 231 -7.43 5.87 11.78
N SER A 232 -6.94 4.66 12.11
CA SER A 232 -7.74 3.47 12.50
C SER A 232 -6.94 2.18 12.79
N LEU A 233 -5.60 2.20 12.73
CA LEU A 233 -4.77 1.08 13.18
C LEU A 233 -3.82 1.53 14.29
N LYS A 234 -3.63 0.69 15.32
CA LYS A 234 -2.54 0.83 16.32
C LYS A 234 -1.21 0.40 15.70
N GLU A 235 -0.80 1.08 14.64
CA GLU A 235 0.42 0.77 13.88
C GLU A 235 1.66 1.15 14.71
N TYR A 236 2.56 0.19 14.97
CA TYR A 236 3.77 0.38 15.77
C TYR A 236 4.68 1.45 15.12
N PRO A 237 4.78 2.69 15.64
CA PRO A 237 5.39 3.81 14.92
C PRO A 237 6.90 3.90 15.22
N GLN A 238 7.59 2.76 15.13
CA GLN A 238 9.05 2.68 15.28
C GLN A 238 9.65 1.98 14.06
N PHE A 239 9.78 2.73 12.97
CA PHE A 239 10.63 2.32 11.86
C PHE A 239 12.09 2.33 12.30
N HIS A 240 12.68 1.15 12.45
CA HIS A 240 14.11 0.96 12.61
C HIS A 240 14.68 0.51 11.28
N GLY A 241 15.54 1.33 10.67
CA GLY A 241 16.18 1.03 9.39
C GLY A 241 17.68 1.21 9.43
N SER A 242 18.35 0.89 8.32
CA SER A 242 19.75 1.22 8.12
C SER A 242 19.97 1.88 6.78
N ARG A 243 20.89 2.85 6.73
CA ARG A 243 21.31 3.54 5.51
C ARG A 243 22.75 3.19 5.19
N LEU A 244 23.00 2.63 4.01
CA LEU A 244 24.33 2.44 3.44
C LEU A 244 24.51 3.39 2.26
N ASN A 245 25.50 4.28 2.32
CA ASN A 245 25.91 5.09 1.18
C ASN A 245 26.95 4.31 0.37
N TYR A 246 26.59 3.98 -0.88
CA TYR A 246 27.33 3.09 -1.76
C TYR A 246 27.82 3.84 -3.00
N THR A 247 29.07 3.61 -3.39
CA THR A 247 29.75 4.37 -4.45
C THR A 247 30.61 3.38 -5.24
N PRO A 248 30.19 2.90 -6.42
CA PRO A 248 30.98 1.95 -7.21
C PRO A 248 32.16 2.67 -7.87
N ALA A 249 33.38 2.20 -7.63
CA ALA A 249 34.61 2.79 -8.18
C ALA A 249 35.10 2.04 -9.43
N THR A 250 34.77 0.75 -9.52
CA THR A 250 35.19 -0.22 -10.53
C THR A 250 33.98 -0.99 -11.06
N GLU A 251 34.17 -1.78 -12.12
CA GLU A 251 33.10 -2.64 -12.66
C GLU A 251 32.79 -3.84 -11.75
N MET A 252 33.70 -4.20 -10.83
CA MET A 252 33.50 -5.28 -9.85
C MET A 252 32.69 -4.84 -8.62
N ASP A 253 32.42 -3.54 -8.47
CA ASP A 253 31.57 -2.97 -7.41
C ASP A 253 30.07 -3.00 -7.77
N TYR A 254 29.71 -3.54 -8.94
CA TYR A 254 28.32 -3.83 -9.31
C TYR A 254 27.98 -5.28 -8.97
N GLY A 255 26.76 -5.52 -8.48
CA GLY A 255 26.37 -6.80 -7.90
C GLY A 255 25.22 -6.65 -6.89
N THR A 256 25.07 -7.63 -6.01
CA THR A 256 23.98 -7.69 -5.03
C THR A 256 24.47 -7.23 -3.66
N VAL A 257 23.92 -6.13 -3.16
CA VAL A 257 24.10 -5.70 -1.76
C VAL A 257 22.93 -6.25 -0.94
N ALA A 258 23.20 -7.12 0.03
CA ALA A 258 22.20 -7.69 0.93
C ALA A 258 22.25 -7.01 2.30
N CYS A 259 21.11 -6.49 2.77
CA CYS A 259 20.91 -6.08 4.15
C CYS A 259 20.24 -7.18 4.98
N TRP A 260 20.71 -7.36 6.21
CA TRP A 260 20.12 -8.23 7.21
C TRP A 260 19.92 -7.49 8.53
N ALA A 261 18.83 -7.80 9.22
CA ALA A 261 18.57 -7.39 10.60
C ALA A 261 18.43 -8.60 11.55
N SER A 262 18.58 -8.35 12.84
CA SER A 262 18.36 -9.32 13.91
C SER A 262 17.85 -8.65 15.18
N ASN A 263 16.99 -9.34 15.93
CA ASN A 263 16.50 -8.95 17.25
C ASN A 263 16.64 -10.11 18.24
N GLN A 264 16.14 -9.98 19.46
CA GLN A 264 16.22 -11.03 20.49
C GLN A 264 15.46 -12.33 20.15
N VAL A 265 14.59 -12.34 19.14
CA VAL A 265 13.92 -13.55 18.63
C VAL A 265 14.83 -14.30 17.67
N GLY A 266 15.70 -13.58 16.95
CA GLY A 266 16.70 -14.16 16.05
C GLY A 266 17.05 -13.28 14.85
N LYS A 267 17.79 -13.88 13.91
CA LYS A 267 18.17 -13.27 12.62
C LYS A 267 17.03 -13.40 11.60
N GLN A 268 16.88 -12.36 10.79
CA GLN A 268 16.02 -12.33 9.60
C GLN A 268 16.25 -13.54 8.68
N ARG A 269 15.17 -14.18 8.21
CA ARG A 269 15.23 -15.39 7.36
C ARG A 269 15.70 -15.12 5.93
N THR A 270 15.23 -14.01 5.35
CA THR A 270 15.49 -13.60 3.96
C THR A 270 15.94 -12.14 3.96
N PRO A 271 17.15 -11.80 3.48
CA PRO A 271 17.66 -10.43 3.47
C PRO A 271 16.86 -9.52 2.55
N CYS A 272 17.06 -8.21 2.69
CA CYS A 272 16.57 -7.22 1.74
C CYS A 272 17.69 -6.94 0.73
N LEU A 273 17.46 -7.33 -0.52
CA LEU A 273 18.45 -7.29 -1.59
C LEU A 273 18.35 -5.99 -2.39
N PHE A 274 19.51 -5.39 -2.67
CA PHE A 274 19.66 -4.24 -3.56
C PHE A 274 20.56 -4.66 -4.72
N GLN A 275 19.99 -4.79 -5.91
CA GLN A 275 20.76 -5.12 -7.11
C GLN A 275 21.34 -3.83 -7.70
N VAL A 276 22.63 -3.60 -7.42
CA VAL A 276 23.35 -2.40 -7.86
C VAL A 276 23.89 -2.62 -9.27
N ILE A 277 23.32 -1.91 -10.25
CA ILE A 277 23.65 -2.05 -11.67
C ILE A 277 24.34 -0.79 -12.22
N ALA A 278 25.21 -0.97 -13.21
CA ALA A 278 25.81 0.12 -13.95
C ALA A 278 24.74 0.81 -14.80
N ALA A 279 24.28 1.99 -14.37
CA ALA A 279 23.23 2.72 -15.08
C ALA A 279 23.29 4.24 -14.85
N GLY A 280 23.04 4.98 -15.93
CA GLY A 280 23.07 6.44 -15.99
C GLY A 280 21.79 7.02 -16.62
N ARG A 281 21.89 8.24 -17.12
CA ARG A 281 20.83 8.88 -17.92
C ARG A 281 20.68 8.17 -19.28
N PRO A 282 19.51 8.24 -19.94
CA PRO A 282 19.35 7.69 -21.28
C PRO A 282 20.22 8.45 -22.29
N TYR A 283 20.53 7.80 -23.40
CA TYR A 283 21.12 8.48 -24.56
C TYR A 283 20.08 9.37 -25.24
N ALA A 284 20.56 10.35 -26.03
CA ALA A 284 19.68 11.22 -26.81
C ALA A 284 18.80 10.40 -27.78
N LEU A 285 17.60 10.92 -28.04
CA LEU A 285 16.70 10.37 -29.06
C LEU A 285 17.33 10.49 -30.45
N HIS A 286 17.01 9.56 -31.35
CA HIS A 286 17.60 9.53 -32.68
C HIS A 286 16.56 9.27 -33.77
N ASN A 287 16.95 9.48 -35.04
CA ASN A 287 16.05 9.41 -36.20
C ASN A 287 14.75 10.21 -36.02
N CYS A 288 14.85 11.37 -35.36
CA CYS A 288 13.73 12.27 -35.16
C CYS A 288 13.25 12.87 -36.49
N SER A 289 11.94 12.96 -36.66
CA SER A 289 11.27 13.42 -37.87
C SER A 289 10.07 14.30 -37.53
N THR A 290 9.77 15.29 -38.37
CA THR A 290 8.65 16.22 -38.23
C THR A 290 7.74 16.18 -39.45
N THR A 291 6.45 16.00 -39.25
CA THR A 291 5.42 16.06 -40.31
C THR A 291 4.34 17.06 -39.91
N GLU A 292 3.96 17.96 -40.83
CA GLU A 292 2.83 18.87 -40.63
C GLU A 292 1.54 18.09 -40.31
N MET A 293 0.79 18.57 -39.33
CA MET A 293 -0.54 18.07 -38.98
C MET A 293 -1.51 18.47 -40.10
N SER A 294 -2.12 17.48 -40.74
CA SER A 294 -3.23 17.71 -41.65
C SER A 294 -4.34 18.44 -40.91
N ALA A 295 -4.71 19.64 -41.38
CA ALA A 295 -5.94 20.27 -40.95
C ALA A 295 -7.14 19.35 -41.31
N PRO A 296 -8.20 19.29 -40.48
CA PRO A 296 -9.47 18.73 -40.91
C PRO A 296 -9.91 19.36 -42.24
N LEU A 297 -10.48 18.57 -43.15
CA LEU A 297 -10.94 19.04 -44.47
C LEU A 297 -12.28 19.80 -44.40
N ASP A 298 -12.64 20.27 -43.21
CA ASP A 298 -13.94 20.83 -42.86
C ASP A 298 -13.81 22.35 -42.75
N ALA A 299 -13.97 23.03 -43.88
CA ALA A 299 -13.70 24.46 -44.01
C ALA A 299 -14.87 25.35 -43.53
N GLU A 300 -15.14 25.40 -42.22
CA GLU A 300 -16.03 26.43 -41.66
C GLU A 300 -15.84 26.74 -40.16
N GLU A 301 -14.72 27.37 -39.77
CA GLU A 301 -14.77 28.33 -38.64
C GLU A 301 -13.72 29.46 -38.76
N LEU A 302 -14.19 30.71 -38.62
CA LEU A 302 -13.38 31.92 -38.67
C LEU A 302 -13.16 32.45 -37.24
N ASN A 303 -11.94 32.90 -36.93
CA ASN A 303 -11.52 33.49 -35.65
C ASN A 303 -11.32 32.53 -34.44
N ALA A 304 -10.31 31.67 -34.50
CA ALA A 304 -9.19 31.76 -33.54
C ALA A 304 -7.97 30.91 -33.95
N LYS A 305 -6.78 31.53 -33.99
CA LYS A 305 -5.45 30.87 -34.10
C LYS A 305 -5.33 29.85 -35.25
N SER A 306 -5.01 30.33 -36.46
CA SER A 306 -4.52 29.54 -37.59
C SER A 306 -3.09 29.01 -37.35
N GLY A 307 -2.93 28.17 -36.33
CA GLY A 307 -1.66 27.55 -36.00
C GLY A 307 -1.46 26.27 -36.81
N THR A 308 -0.42 26.22 -37.64
CA THR A 308 0.09 24.94 -38.13
C THR A 308 0.52 24.08 -36.94
N GLY A 309 0.41 22.77 -37.12
CA GLY A 309 0.79 21.80 -36.09
C GLY A 309 1.88 20.89 -36.61
N LEU A 310 2.80 20.45 -35.75
CA LEU A 310 3.81 19.45 -36.11
C LEU A 310 3.60 18.18 -35.30
N ILE A 311 3.54 17.03 -35.98
CA ILE A 311 3.72 15.72 -35.37
C ILE A 311 5.21 15.42 -35.41
N VAL A 312 5.80 15.12 -34.24
CA VAL A 312 7.21 14.80 -34.08
C VAL A 312 7.34 13.35 -33.63
N ARG A 313 8.16 12.56 -34.31
CA ARG A 313 8.39 11.14 -34.03
C ARG A 313 9.88 10.86 -33.96
N CYS A 314 10.35 10.20 -32.91
CA CYS A 314 11.75 9.76 -32.79
C CYS A 314 11.83 8.28 -32.40
N LEU A 315 13.01 7.69 -32.58
CA LEU A 315 13.36 6.38 -32.04
C LEU A 315 14.07 6.51 -30.70
N GLU A 316 13.81 5.54 -29.83
CA GLU A 316 14.37 5.44 -28.49
C GLU A 316 15.87 5.11 -28.57
N GLY A 317 16.70 5.84 -27.82
CA GLY A 317 18.13 5.53 -27.68
C GLY A 317 18.38 4.38 -26.70
N TYR A 318 19.65 4.13 -26.36
CA TYR A 318 19.96 3.29 -25.20
C TYR A 318 19.37 3.93 -23.94
N ASP A 319 18.65 3.15 -23.13
CA ASP A 319 17.91 3.61 -21.96
C ASP A 319 18.81 4.06 -20.79
N GLY A 320 20.12 3.80 -20.89
CA GLY A 320 21.10 4.07 -19.83
C GLY A 320 21.17 2.95 -18.79
N GLY A 321 20.60 1.77 -19.05
CA GLY A 321 20.55 0.63 -18.11
C GLY A 321 19.38 0.67 -17.13
N LEU A 322 18.45 1.61 -17.29
CA LEU A 322 17.23 1.74 -16.49
C LEU A 322 16.07 2.17 -17.39
N PRO A 323 14.85 1.60 -17.19
CA PRO A 323 13.72 1.83 -18.08
C PRO A 323 13.34 3.30 -18.17
N ILE A 324 13.12 3.77 -19.40
CA ILE A 324 12.53 5.08 -19.66
C ILE A 324 11.06 5.08 -19.21
N HIS A 325 10.63 6.14 -18.54
CA HIS A 325 9.26 6.30 -18.05
C HIS A 325 8.49 7.38 -18.81
N SER A 326 9.19 8.38 -19.34
CA SER A 326 8.59 9.44 -20.14
C SER A 326 9.57 10.06 -21.14
N TYR A 327 9.01 10.75 -22.12
CA TYR A 327 9.71 11.60 -23.06
C TYR A 327 9.20 13.03 -22.93
N GLN A 328 10.06 14.00 -23.13
CA GLN A 328 9.70 15.41 -23.03
C GLN A 328 10.16 16.19 -24.27
N LEU A 329 9.31 17.11 -24.72
CA LEU A 329 9.58 18.07 -25.78
C LEU A 329 9.45 19.49 -25.24
N GLU A 330 10.50 20.30 -25.43
CA GLU A 330 10.53 21.74 -25.18
C GLU A 330 10.68 22.47 -26.53
N VAL A 331 9.76 23.39 -26.83
CA VAL A 331 9.71 24.13 -28.11
C VAL A 331 10.08 25.60 -27.88
N VAL A 332 11.01 26.13 -28.67
CA VAL A 332 11.55 27.49 -28.54
C VAL A 332 11.45 28.23 -29.89
N ALA A 333 11.21 29.54 -29.84
CA ALA A 333 11.30 30.41 -31.02
C ALA A 333 12.75 30.51 -31.53
N ASP A 334 12.94 30.85 -32.80
CA ASP A 334 14.27 30.96 -33.44
C ASP A 334 15.04 32.25 -33.06
N GLU A 335 15.35 32.39 -31.77
CA GLU A 335 16.39 33.26 -31.22
C GLU A 335 17.08 32.52 -30.06
N ASP A 336 18.42 32.58 -29.99
CA ASP A 336 19.19 31.92 -28.93
C ASP A 336 18.84 32.49 -27.54
N GLY A 337 18.16 31.68 -26.73
CA GLY A 337 17.64 32.08 -25.41
C GLY A 337 16.18 32.57 -25.40
N GLY A 338 15.45 32.41 -26.50
CA GLY A 338 14.01 32.70 -26.55
C GLY A 338 13.18 31.90 -25.52
N PRO A 339 11.96 32.37 -25.17
CA PRO A 339 11.11 31.69 -24.20
C PRO A 339 10.58 30.35 -24.72
N ILE A 340 10.44 29.37 -23.83
CA ILE A 340 9.81 28.08 -24.13
C ILE A 340 8.32 28.32 -24.43
N LEU A 341 7.92 28.08 -25.68
CA LEU A 341 6.56 28.26 -26.20
C LEU A 341 5.63 27.11 -25.81
N LEU A 342 6.17 25.89 -25.75
CA LEU A 342 5.46 24.68 -25.35
C LEU A 342 6.42 23.76 -24.60
N ASN A 343 5.93 23.17 -23.51
CA ASN A 343 6.55 22.04 -22.85
C ASN A 343 5.52 20.91 -22.78
N LYS A 344 5.82 19.76 -23.37
CA LYS A 344 4.91 18.59 -23.44
C LYS A 344 5.67 17.33 -23.04
N THR A 345 5.18 16.66 -22.00
CA THR A 345 5.66 15.34 -21.57
C THR A 345 4.67 14.27 -22.02
N VAL A 346 5.18 13.15 -22.54
CA VAL A 346 4.39 11.96 -22.90
C VAL A 346 4.96 10.72 -22.17
N PRO A 347 4.14 9.74 -21.79
CA PRO A 347 4.63 8.49 -21.20
C PRO A 347 5.43 7.67 -22.23
N ALA A 348 6.25 6.73 -21.74
CA ALA A 348 6.91 5.74 -22.61
C ALA A 348 5.87 4.86 -23.34
N SER A 349 6.21 4.40 -24.55
CA SER A 349 5.28 3.75 -25.48
C SER A 349 6.02 2.73 -26.36
N PRO A 350 5.47 1.53 -26.64
CA PRO A 350 6.12 0.51 -27.48
C PRO A 350 6.47 0.96 -28.91
N ASN A 351 5.89 2.08 -29.38
CA ASN A 351 6.13 2.65 -30.71
C ASN A 351 7.09 3.86 -30.68
N GLY A 352 7.75 4.11 -29.54
CA GLY A 352 8.59 5.29 -29.32
C GLY A 352 7.82 6.58 -29.06
N PRO A 353 8.54 7.69 -28.76
CA PRO A 353 7.93 9.00 -28.56
C PRO A 353 7.25 9.54 -29.82
N THR A 354 5.97 9.88 -29.69
CA THR A 354 5.23 10.72 -30.63
C THR A 354 4.69 11.94 -29.90
N PHE A 355 4.97 13.13 -30.41
CA PHE A 355 4.46 14.40 -29.89
C PHE A 355 3.60 15.10 -30.93
N GLU A 356 2.56 15.79 -30.49
CA GLU A 356 1.76 16.70 -31.31
C GLU A 356 1.93 18.12 -30.78
N VAL A 357 2.33 19.04 -31.64
CA VAL A 357 2.69 20.42 -31.34
C VAL A 357 1.73 21.33 -32.10
N ALA A 358 0.60 21.69 -31.50
CA ALA A 358 -0.38 22.57 -32.13
C ALA A 358 -0.12 24.05 -31.82
N GLY A 359 -0.61 24.95 -32.66
CA GLY A 359 -0.61 26.40 -32.39
C GLY A 359 0.62 27.17 -32.87
N LEU A 360 1.47 26.58 -33.71
CA LEU A 360 2.66 27.25 -34.25
C LEU A 360 2.27 28.24 -35.35
N THR A 361 2.86 29.44 -35.35
CA THR A 361 2.68 30.38 -36.48
C THR A 361 3.36 29.85 -37.74
N THR A 362 2.72 30.06 -38.89
CA THR A 362 3.18 29.62 -40.22
C THR A 362 4.37 30.42 -40.75
N GLY A 363 5.27 29.75 -41.47
CA GLY A 363 6.43 30.40 -42.08
C GLY A 363 7.48 30.86 -41.08
N ARG A 364 7.65 30.13 -39.97
CA ARG A 364 8.71 30.37 -38.98
C ARG A 364 9.48 29.09 -38.69
N SER A 365 10.77 29.25 -38.45
CA SER A 365 11.64 28.29 -37.77
C SER A 365 11.30 28.19 -36.28
N TYR A 366 11.51 27.01 -35.71
CA TYR A 366 11.46 26.73 -34.27
C TYR A 366 12.58 25.76 -33.92
N ARG A 367 13.13 25.85 -32.71
CA ARG A 367 14.01 24.81 -32.17
C ARG A 367 13.24 23.92 -31.21
N LEU A 368 13.30 22.62 -31.43
CA LEU A 368 12.64 21.59 -30.63
C LEU A 368 13.71 20.76 -29.93
N PHE A 369 13.70 20.77 -28.60
CA PHE A 369 14.59 19.98 -27.74
C PHE A 369 13.83 18.78 -27.20
N LEU A 370 14.28 17.57 -27.53
CA LEU A 370 13.61 16.32 -27.17
C LEU A 370 14.50 15.47 -26.25
N TYR A 371 13.93 15.01 -25.14
CA TYR A 371 14.62 14.28 -24.08
C TYR A 371 13.93 12.95 -23.77
N ALA A 372 14.73 11.92 -23.49
CA ALA A 372 14.29 10.69 -22.84
C ALA A 372 14.53 10.78 -21.33
N ILE A 373 13.63 10.22 -20.50
CA ILE A 373 13.69 10.36 -19.04
C ILE A 373 13.54 8.99 -18.34
N ASN A 374 14.60 8.56 -17.66
CA ASN A 374 14.59 7.42 -16.73
C ASN A 374 14.78 7.90 -15.27
N ALA A 375 14.94 6.98 -14.32
CA ALA A 375 15.13 7.30 -12.90
C ALA A 375 16.45 8.06 -12.56
N LYS A 376 17.38 8.22 -13.51
CA LYS A 376 18.60 9.06 -13.41
C LYS A 376 18.45 10.45 -14.02
N GLY A 377 17.29 10.75 -14.61
CA GLY A 377 16.94 12.05 -15.17
C GLY A 377 16.86 12.06 -16.69
N ARG A 378 16.96 13.27 -17.27
CA ARG A 378 16.89 13.52 -18.71
C ARG A 378 18.17 13.07 -19.43
N SER A 379 18.03 12.62 -20.67
CA SER A 379 19.12 12.51 -21.64
C SER A 379 19.71 13.88 -22.00
N GLU A 380 20.80 13.88 -22.77
CA GLU A 380 21.14 15.04 -23.60
C GLU A 380 20.03 15.29 -24.65
N PRO A 381 19.81 16.54 -25.09
CA PRO A 381 18.73 16.86 -26.03
C PRO A 381 19.05 16.35 -27.44
N ALA A 382 18.06 15.69 -28.06
CA ALA A 382 17.97 15.65 -29.52
C ALA A 382 17.37 16.98 -30.01
N ILE A 383 18.01 17.63 -30.98
CA ILE A 383 17.58 18.95 -31.49
C ILE A 383 17.01 18.79 -32.90
N LEU A 384 15.84 19.40 -33.14
CA LEU A 384 15.23 19.53 -34.45
C LEU A 384 14.94 21.01 -34.75
N GLU A 385 15.15 21.42 -36.01
CA GLU A 385 14.92 22.80 -36.48
C GLU A 385 13.89 22.84 -37.64
N PRO A 386 12.63 22.44 -37.41
CA PRO A 386 11.59 22.50 -38.43
C PRO A 386 11.19 23.94 -38.76
N VAL A 387 10.85 24.17 -40.02
CA VAL A 387 10.22 25.40 -40.51
C VAL A 387 8.77 25.08 -40.85
N THR A 388 7.80 25.76 -40.22
CA THR A 388 6.39 25.59 -40.57
C THR A 388 6.12 26.16 -41.95
N LEU A 389 5.39 25.43 -42.80
CA LEU A 389 5.12 25.89 -44.16
C LEU A 389 4.05 26.99 -44.17
N LYS A 390 4.23 27.99 -45.05
CA LYS A 390 3.12 28.86 -45.46
C LYS A 390 2.24 28.06 -46.42
N GLY A 391 0.92 28.14 -46.27
CA GLY A 391 -0.08 27.28 -46.92
C GLY A 391 -0.26 27.41 -48.44
N VAL A 392 0.83 27.56 -49.20
CA VAL A 392 0.86 27.66 -50.68
C VAL A 392 1.91 26.68 -51.26
N ALA A 393 2.18 25.59 -50.53
CA ALA A 393 3.12 24.53 -50.90
C ALA A 393 2.50 23.12 -50.80
N MET A 394 1.17 23.01 -50.90
CA MET A 394 0.51 21.73 -51.18
C MET A 394 0.45 21.51 -52.69
N TYR A 395 0.68 20.25 -53.11
CA TYR A 395 0.67 19.74 -54.48
C TYR A 395 1.76 20.27 -55.43
N THR A 396 2.83 19.51 -55.55
CA THR A 396 3.34 19.10 -56.88
C THR A 396 3.87 17.65 -56.84
N THR A 397 3.68 16.95 -57.96
CA THR A 397 4.37 15.70 -58.36
C THR A 397 4.40 14.51 -57.40
N ALA A 398 3.37 13.66 -57.46
CA ALA A 398 3.49 12.21 -57.27
C ALA A 398 2.31 11.45 -57.94
N VAL A 399 2.20 11.52 -59.27
CA VAL A 399 1.30 10.63 -60.04
C VAL A 399 2.10 9.41 -60.50
N PRO A 400 1.77 8.18 -60.07
CA PRO A 400 2.40 6.99 -60.62
C PRO A 400 2.00 6.79 -62.09
N CYS A 401 2.97 6.52 -62.97
CA CYS A 401 2.65 6.02 -64.31
C CYS A 401 2.30 4.54 -64.22
N ASP A 402 1.04 4.19 -64.45
CA ASP A 402 0.60 2.79 -64.57
C ASP A 402 1.21 2.14 -65.81
N VAL A 403 2.16 1.21 -65.61
CA VAL A 403 2.79 0.43 -66.70
C VAL A 403 2.22 -0.99 -66.69
N GLN A 404 1.02 -1.13 -67.25
CA GLN A 404 0.31 -2.41 -67.30
C GLN A 404 0.86 -3.34 -68.40
N CYS A 405 1.87 -4.15 -68.07
CA CYS A 405 2.48 -5.11 -69.00
C CYS A 405 1.90 -6.52 -68.87
N ILE A 406 1.16 -6.98 -69.88
CA ILE A 406 0.71 -8.39 -69.99
C ILE A 406 1.17 -9.01 -71.32
N SER A 407 2.14 -9.91 -71.23
CA SER A 407 2.40 -11.06 -72.12
C SER A 407 2.47 -10.87 -73.66
N ARG A 408 3.71 -10.95 -74.17
CA ARG A 408 4.19 -11.46 -75.48
C ARG A 408 4.24 -10.49 -76.69
N VAL A 409 5.38 -10.59 -77.39
CA VAL A 409 5.83 -9.92 -78.64
C VAL A 409 6.38 -8.50 -78.46
N ARG A 410 7.42 -8.17 -79.26
CA ARG A 410 8.29 -6.98 -79.11
C ARG A 410 7.76 -5.77 -79.91
N ILE A 411 7.80 -4.58 -79.31
CA ILE A 411 8.65 -3.41 -79.71
C ILE A 411 8.22 -2.20 -78.85
N CYS A 412 9.19 -1.39 -78.41
CA CYS A 412 8.95 -0.14 -77.69
C CYS A 412 9.22 1.08 -78.60
N GLY A 413 8.54 2.20 -78.37
CA GLY A 413 8.83 3.46 -79.04
C GLY A 413 8.11 4.65 -78.39
N GLY A 414 8.86 5.71 -78.08
CA GLY A 414 8.35 6.93 -77.42
C GLY A 414 9.37 7.48 -76.42
N ASN A 415 9.92 8.66 -76.71
CA ASN A 415 10.97 9.27 -75.88
C ASN A 415 10.37 10.10 -74.73
N CYS A 416 10.86 9.91 -73.51
CA CYS A 416 10.78 10.92 -72.46
C CYS A 416 12.18 11.50 -72.22
N VAL A 417 12.34 12.81 -72.45
CA VAL A 417 13.61 13.52 -72.21
C VAL A 417 13.65 13.99 -70.76
N VAL A 418 14.69 13.56 -70.03
CA VAL A 418 14.96 14.03 -68.66
C VAL A 418 15.75 15.34 -68.73
N PHE A 419 15.14 16.44 -68.30
CA PHE A 419 15.88 17.66 -67.97
C PHE A 419 16.26 17.64 -66.49
N ALA A 420 17.52 17.31 -66.21
CA ALA A 420 18.14 17.51 -64.90
C ALA A 420 19.06 18.73 -64.98
N GLN A 421 18.85 19.73 -64.12
CA GLN A 421 19.63 20.96 -64.10
C GLN A 421 20.41 21.09 -62.79
N PHE A 422 21.66 20.63 -62.81
CA PHE A 422 22.64 20.93 -61.76
C PHE A 422 23.11 22.38 -61.87
N VAL A 423 23.33 23.03 -60.73
CA VAL A 423 24.18 24.22 -60.61
C VAL A 423 25.43 23.80 -59.85
N ALA A 424 26.59 23.90 -60.49
CA ALA A 424 27.88 23.55 -59.90
C ALA A 424 28.67 24.81 -59.51
N GLY A 425 29.32 24.79 -58.34
CA GLY A 425 30.24 25.83 -57.90
C GLY A 425 31.60 25.77 -58.62
N SER A 426 32.33 26.88 -58.63
CA SER A 426 33.67 27.00 -59.21
C SER A 426 34.77 26.55 -58.23
N GLY A 427 35.84 25.92 -58.74
CA GLY A 427 36.96 25.46 -57.91
C GLY A 427 38.14 24.87 -58.69
N SER A 428 39.03 25.76 -59.17
CA SER A 428 40.47 25.56 -59.50
C SER A 428 40.99 24.21 -60.04
N ALA A 429 41.65 24.25 -61.21
CA ALA A 429 42.36 23.12 -61.82
C ALA A 429 43.74 22.81 -61.20
N LEU A 430 44.31 21.65 -61.55
CA LEU A 430 45.75 21.42 -61.72
C LEU A 430 46.02 20.25 -62.69
N ASN A 431 47.23 20.21 -63.26
CA ASN A 431 47.59 19.50 -64.50
C ASN A 431 47.60 17.96 -64.47
N ASP A 432 47.37 17.41 -65.67
CA ASP A 432 48.12 16.34 -66.36
C ASP A 432 49.33 15.70 -65.62
N GLN A 433 49.42 14.37 -65.66
CA GLN A 433 50.23 13.71 -66.70
C GLN A 433 50.01 12.19 -66.84
N PHE A 434 49.93 11.74 -68.10
CA PHE A 434 50.01 10.36 -68.65
C PHE A 434 49.00 9.31 -68.16
#